data_AF-A0A0F7CUE9-F1
#
_entry.id   AF-A0A0F7CUE9-F1
#
_cell.length_a   1.000
_cell.length_b   1.000
_cell.length_c   1.000
_cell.angle_alpha   90.00
_cell.angle_beta   90.00
_cell.angle_gamma   90.00
#
_symmetry.space_group_name_H-M   'P 1'
#
loop_
_entity.id
_entity.type
_entity.pdbx_description
1 polymer ?
#
loop_
_entity_poly.entity_id
_entity_poly.type
_entity_poly.pdbx_seq_one_letter_code
_entity_poly.pdbx_strand_id
1 'polypeptide(L)'
;MFFDSVTNGPEDVMYQVKAACDSDNDPSKIDLGVGTYRNEDGDYHELDVLKEIATVQTISGTGAIHIGAMFLARSATDVLPHVYVGTPTWGNYQPLLRLAGLEMRTYNHYLSQTGRVDFASVLSAIRTTPRGSTFILQGCCHNPTAADFSREQWDIVVAEMESHGHLPFFDIAYQGLGEGVDEDVYGVRLCADKGMEMVVCQSFAKNFGLYGERCGALHVVCTSDDVAARVKDQLRCLIRWEFSSSPAYGARLVNLVLSDARAEEQCLLPLSKTQCQELQNKFRIYAVPNGRITMSGLSQGNIDYAARAIDAVVRSGLEAREPTG
;
A
#
# COMPACT_ATOMS: atom_id res chain seq x y z
N MET A 1 -2.23 -7.27 21.95
CA MET A 1 -1.89 -6.23 20.96
C MET A 1 -0.44 -6.41 20.58
N PHE A 2 -0.14 -6.19 19.30
CA PHE A 2 1.16 -6.36 18.68
C PHE A 2 2.09 -5.18 18.94
N PHE A 3 1.56 -3.96 19.06
CA PHE A 3 2.39 -2.75 19.09
C PHE A 3 2.46 -2.05 20.46
N ASP A 4 1.72 -2.50 21.46
CA ASP A 4 1.70 -1.87 22.80
C ASP A 4 3.08 -1.78 23.45
N SER A 5 3.94 -2.78 23.23
CA SER A 5 5.31 -2.85 23.78
C SER A 5 6.33 -2.01 23.02
N VAL A 6 5.97 -1.42 21.87
CA VAL A 6 6.86 -0.58 21.08
C VAL A 6 7.21 0.65 21.91
N THR A 7 8.51 0.95 22.00
CA THR A 7 9.05 2.14 22.66
C THR A 7 9.47 3.18 21.63
N ASN A 8 9.68 4.43 22.05
CA ASN A 8 10.28 5.44 21.16
C ASN A 8 11.66 4.99 20.65
N GLY A 9 12.04 5.49 19.48
CA GLY A 9 13.39 5.36 18.96
C GLY A 9 14.42 6.05 19.86
N PRO A 10 15.71 5.84 19.60
CA PRO A 10 16.77 6.52 20.36
C PRO A 10 16.69 8.03 20.16
N GLU A 11 17.00 8.79 21.20
CA GLU A 11 17.05 10.26 21.12
C GLU A 11 18.10 10.72 20.09
N ASP A 12 17.70 11.63 19.21
CA ASP A 12 18.57 12.31 18.24
C ASP A 12 18.65 13.81 18.61
N VAL A 13 19.85 14.38 18.55
CA VAL A 13 20.06 15.82 18.77
C VAL A 13 19.24 16.69 17.83
N MET A 14 18.98 16.23 16.60
CA MET A 14 18.12 16.91 15.64
C MET A 14 16.65 16.91 16.08
N TYR A 15 16.22 15.87 16.82
CA TYR A 15 14.87 15.83 17.40
C TYR A 15 14.72 16.77 18.59
N GLN A 16 15.78 17.01 19.36
CA GLN A 16 15.75 18.02 20.43
C GLN A 16 15.58 19.43 19.84
N VAL A 17 16.35 19.76 18.79
CA VAL A 17 16.22 21.02 18.06
C VAL A 17 14.80 21.17 17.47
N LYS A 18 14.28 20.08 16.87
CA LYS A 18 12.91 20.06 16.36
C LYS A 18 11.87 20.28 17.47
N ALA A 19 11.95 19.56 18.58
CA ALA A 19 10.99 19.69 19.68
C ALA A 19 11.01 21.10 20.30
N ALA A 20 12.19 21.72 20.40
CA ALA A 20 12.32 23.12 20.80
C ALA A 20 11.63 24.06 19.81
N CYS A 21 11.80 23.86 18.50
CA CYS A 21 11.14 24.66 17.47
C CYS A 21 9.62 24.43 17.41
N ASP A 22 9.15 23.19 17.63
CA ASP A 22 7.72 22.86 17.67
C ASP A 22 7.06 23.50 18.90
N SER A 23 7.79 23.62 20.01
CA SER A 23 7.32 24.25 21.26
C SER A 23 7.40 25.79 21.25
N ASP A 24 8.12 26.37 20.29
CA ASP A 24 8.20 27.81 20.11
C ASP A 24 6.89 28.32 19.47
N ASN A 25 6.22 29.28 20.09
CA ASN A 25 4.97 29.85 19.58
C ASN A 25 5.19 31.16 18.80
N ASP A 26 6.44 31.59 18.61
CA ASP A 26 6.74 32.79 17.84
C ASP A 26 6.41 32.57 16.35
N PRO A 27 5.55 33.40 15.72
CA PRO A 27 5.18 33.23 14.31
C PRO A 27 6.33 33.49 13.33
N SER A 28 7.45 34.06 13.78
CA SER A 28 8.64 34.28 12.97
C SER A 28 9.65 33.11 13.04
N LYS A 29 9.36 32.07 13.83
CA LYS A 29 10.26 30.91 13.98
C LYS A 29 10.55 30.25 12.64
N ILE A 30 11.78 29.79 12.48
CA ILE A 30 12.24 29.04 11.30
C ILE A 30 12.99 27.80 11.79
N ASP A 31 12.48 26.62 11.45
CA ASP A 31 13.18 25.36 11.73
C ASP A 31 14.30 25.17 10.70
N LEU A 32 15.58 25.26 11.08
CA LEU A 32 16.72 24.91 10.21
C LEU A 32 17.38 23.58 10.59
N GLY A 33 16.83 22.86 11.58
CA GLY A 33 17.46 21.67 12.14
C GLY A 33 17.26 20.43 11.28
N VAL A 34 16.01 20.11 10.94
CA VAL A 34 15.71 18.88 10.19
C VAL A 34 15.75 19.16 8.69
N GLY A 35 16.71 18.53 7.99
CA GLY A 35 16.82 18.55 6.52
C GLY A 35 15.75 17.71 5.80
N THR A 36 14.48 17.81 6.21
CA THR A 36 13.35 17.22 5.47
C THR A 36 12.77 18.28 4.53
N TYR A 37 12.33 17.86 3.35
CA TYR A 37 11.65 18.77 2.43
C TYR A 37 10.31 19.25 3.00
N ARG A 38 10.03 20.55 2.84
CA ARG A 38 8.81 21.24 3.32
C ARG A 38 8.01 21.84 2.17
N ASN A 39 6.70 21.98 2.33
CA ASN A 39 5.84 22.66 1.36
C ASN A 39 6.16 24.17 1.28
N GLU A 40 5.42 24.90 0.46
CA GLU A 40 5.61 26.36 0.26
C GLU A 40 5.41 27.16 1.55
N ASP A 41 4.65 26.62 2.51
CA ASP A 41 4.36 27.23 3.82
C ASP A 41 5.40 26.87 4.90
N GLY A 42 6.38 26.01 4.58
CA GLY A 42 7.37 25.54 5.56
C GLY A 42 6.93 24.33 6.39
N ASP A 43 5.75 23.75 6.11
CA ASP A 43 5.24 22.57 6.79
C ASP A 43 5.76 21.27 6.15
N TYR A 44 5.81 20.21 6.94
CA TYR A 44 6.10 18.87 6.46
C TYR A 44 4.90 18.33 5.66
N HIS A 45 5.15 17.55 4.59
CA HIS A 45 4.09 16.74 3.98
C HIS A 45 3.74 15.58 4.91
N GLU A 46 2.84 15.81 5.87
CA GLU A 46 2.17 14.74 6.59
C GLU A 46 0.79 14.54 5.95
N LEU A 47 0.45 13.29 5.61
CA LEU A 47 -0.92 12.96 5.26
C LEU A 47 -1.73 13.01 6.55
N ASP A 48 -2.81 13.80 6.58
CA ASP A 48 -3.79 13.77 7.66
C ASP A 48 -4.50 12.40 7.63
N VAL A 49 -4.05 11.48 8.48
CA VAL A 49 -4.68 10.18 8.71
C VAL A 49 -5.35 10.15 10.08
N LEU A 50 -6.22 9.16 10.30
CA LEU A 50 -6.75 8.84 11.64
C LEU A 50 -5.59 8.81 12.65
N LYS A 51 -5.77 9.46 13.81
CA LYS A 51 -4.69 9.65 14.79
C LYS A 51 -4.08 8.35 15.31
N GLU A 52 -4.82 7.25 15.19
CA GLU A 52 -4.42 5.90 15.54
C GLU A 52 -3.55 5.21 14.46
N ILE A 53 -3.20 5.90 13.36
CA ILE A 53 -2.44 5.34 12.24
C ILE A 53 -1.09 6.05 12.09
N ALA A 54 0.00 5.29 12.29
CA ALA A 54 1.34 5.74 11.98
C ALA A 54 1.61 5.60 10.47
N THR A 55 1.77 6.72 9.76
CA THR A 55 2.07 6.72 8.32
C THR A 55 3.44 7.33 8.02
N VAL A 56 4.22 6.66 7.17
CA VAL A 56 5.49 7.16 6.64
C VAL A 56 5.57 6.94 5.13
N GLN A 57 6.16 7.89 4.42
CA GLN A 57 6.48 7.72 2.99
C GLN A 57 7.66 6.75 2.85
N THR A 58 7.60 5.87 1.85
CA THR A 58 8.63 4.84 1.58
C THR A 58 9.03 4.81 0.10
N ILE A 59 10.08 4.02 -0.20
CA ILE A 59 10.56 3.79 -1.58
C ILE A 59 9.65 2.75 -2.27
N SER A 60 8.45 3.18 -2.65
CA SER A 60 7.42 2.34 -3.27
C SER A 60 6.98 1.17 -2.37
N GLY A 61 6.21 0.22 -2.90
CA GLY A 61 5.71 -0.93 -2.13
C GLY A 61 6.82 -1.83 -1.60
N THR A 62 7.93 -2.00 -2.35
CA THR A 62 9.08 -2.78 -1.87
C THR A 62 9.71 -2.16 -0.63
N GLY A 63 9.90 -0.83 -0.61
CA GLY A 63 10.40 -0.11 0.56
C GLY A 63 9.41 -0.17 1.73
N ALA A 64 8.10 -0.08 1.46
CA ALA A 64 7.07 -0.24 2.49
C ALA A 64 7.13 -1.62 3.17
N ILE A 65 7.18 -2.69 2.39
CA ILE A 65 7.25 -4.06 2.91
C ILE A 65 8.58 -4.25 3.68
N HIS A 66 9.69 -3.70 3.17
CA HIS A 66 10.99 -3.79 3.83
C HIS A 66 11.02 -3.09 5.18
N ILE A 67 10.64 -1.82 5.24
CA ILE A 67 10.58 -1.06 6.50
C ILE A 67 9.59 -1.71 7.47
N GLY A 68 8.44 -2.18 6.99
CA GLY A 68 7.47 -2.91 7.82
C GLY A 68 8.04 -4.21 8.39
N ALA A 69 8.77 -5.00 7.59
CA ALA A 69 9.44 -6.22 8.06
C ALA A 69 10.57 -5.91 9.07
N MET A 70 11.38 -4.87 8.81
CA MET A 70 12.43 -4.42 9.73
C MET A 70 11.85 -3.94 11.07
N PHE A 71 10.72 -3.23 11.02
CA PHE A 71 9.98 -2.82 12.20
C PHE A 71 9.50 -4.03 13.01
N LEU A 72 8.81 -4.99 12.38
CA LEU A 72 8.36 -6.21 13.06
C LEU A 72 9.51 -6.99 13.71
N ALA A 73 10.62 -7.14 13.00
CA ALA A 73 11.79 -7.85 13.52
C ALA A 73 12.42 -7.16 14.74
N ARG A 74 12.35 -5.83 14.83
CA ARG A 74 12.91 -5.04 15.93
C ARG A 74 11.94 -4.83 17.10
N SER A 75 10.64 -4.87 16.84
CA SER A 75 9.60 -4.75 17.87
C SER A 75 9.33 -6.05 18.62
N ALA A 76 9.80 -7.19 18.10
CA ALA A 76 9.68 -8.48 18.77
C ALA A 76 10.54 -8.56 20.04
N THR A 77 9.92 -8.87 21.19
CA THR A 77 10.62 -8.90 22.49
C THR A 77 11.30 -10.25 22.79
N ASP A 78 10.64 -11.37 22.45
CA ASP A 78 11.07 -12.71 22.91
C ASP A 78 11.28 -13.72 21.79
N VAL A 79 10.47 -13.67 20.73
CA VAL A 79 10.54 -14.58 19.57
C VAL A 79 10.17 -13.81 18.31
N LEU A 80 11.01 -13.89 17.28
CA LEU A 80 10.69 -13.32 15.96
C LEU A 80 9.45 -14.03 15.38
N PRO A 81 8.43 -13.28 14.92
CA PRO A 81 7.25 -13.90 14.34
C PRO A 81 7.61 -14.60 13.02
N HIS A 82 7.07 -15.80 12.81
CA HIS A 82 7.04 -16.39 11.47
C HIS A 82 6.07 -15.57 10.61
N VAL A 83 6.47 -15.32 9.37
CA VAL A 83 5.66 -14.57 8.40
C VAL A 83 5.11 -15.55 7.36
N TYR A 84 3.80 -15.68 7.32
CA TYR A 84 3.10 -16.62 6.46
C TYR A 84 2.65 -15.95 5.16
N VAL A 85 2.93 -16.59 4.02
CA VAL A 85 2.65 -16.06 2.69
C VAL A 85 2.04 -17.14 1.80
N GLY A 86 0.92 -16.82 1.16
CA GLY A 86 0.24 -17.73 0.25
C GLY A 86 0.98 -17.84 -1.08
N THR A 87 1.23 -19.05 -1.58
CA THR A 87 2.02 -19.32 -2.81
C THR A 87 1.15 -19.83 -3.97
N PRO A 88 1.55 -19.62 -5.25
CA PRO A 88 2.68 -18.83 -5.72
C PRO A 88 2.44 -17.34 -5.48
N THR A 89 3.50 -16.56 -5.29
CA THR A 89 3.40 -15.14 -4.91
C THR A 89 4.52 -14.30 -5.54
N TRP A 90 4.56 -13.00 -5.24
CA TRP A 90 5.65 -12.11 -5.64
C TRP A 90 7.00 -12.59 -5.07
N GLY A 91 7.93 -12.94 -5.96
CA GLY A 91 9.17 -13.64 -5.59
C GLY A 91 10.13 -12.87 -4.67
N ASN A 92 9.89 -11.58 -4.43
CA ASN A 92 10.75 -10.78 -3.57
C ASN A 92 10.40 -10.87 -2.08
N TYR A 93 9.25 -11.45 -1.69
CA TYR A 93 8.91 -11.60 -0.27
C TYR A 93 9.96 -12.38 0.52
N GLN A 94 10.34 -13.56 0.04
CA GLN A 94 11.33 -14.41 0.70
C GLN A 94 12.69 -13.73 0.93
N PRO A 95 13.36 -13.17 -0.09
CA PRO A 95 14.65 -12.51 0.12
C PRO A 95 14.51 -11.24 0.97
N LEU A 96 13.42 -10.47 0.83
CA LEU A 96 13.18 -9.26 1.62
C LEU A 96 13.00 -9.58 3.10
N LEU A 97 12.16 -10.57 3.43
CA LEU A 97 11.97 -11.01 4.82
C LEU A 97 13.26 -11.53 5.43
N ARG A 98 14.06 -12.27 4.64
CA ARG A 98 15.37 -12.75 5.06
C ARG A 98 16.36 -11.61 5.36
N LEU A 99 16.32 -10.50 4.60
CA LEU A 99 17.13 -9.31 4.90
C LEU A 99 16.77 -8.70 6.25
N ALA A 100 15.48 -8.76 6.63
CA ALA A 100 15.00 -8.33 7.95
C ALA A 100 15.22 -9.35 9.08
N GLY A 101 15.82 -10.52 8.78
CA GLY A 101 16.01 -11.60 9.76
C GLY A 101 14.74 -12.41 10.06
N LEU A 102 13.67 -12.24 9.28
CA LEU A 102 12.41 -12.97 9.43
C LEU A 102 12.38 -14.24 8.57
N GLU A 103 11.73 -15.29 9.08
CA GLU A 103 11.50 -16.54 8.36
C GLU A 103 10.14 -16.50 7.66
N MET A 104 10.14 -16.73 6.33
CA MET A 104 8.93 -16.90 5.55
C MET A 104 8.46 -18.35 5.58
N ARG A 105 7.20 -18.56 5.95
CA ARG A 105 6.48 -19.83 5.82
C ARG A 105 5.38 -19.70 4.79
N THR A 106 4.98 -20.82 4.20
CA THR A 106 4.08 -20.81 3.05
C THR A 106 2.86 -21.68 3.25
N TYR A 107 1.74 -21.26 2.67
CA TYR A 107 0.56 -22.08 2.42
C TYR A 107 0.19 -21.99 0.94
N ASN A 108 -0.74 -22.83 0.46
CA ASN A 108 -1.19 -22.75 -0.92
C ASN A 108 -2.27 -21.66 -1.04
N HIS A 109 -2.04 -20.67 -1.90
CA HIS A 109 -3.04 -19.65 -2.21
C HIS A 109 -3.86 -20.01 -3.44
N TYR A 110 -3.29 -20.77 -4.36
CA TYR A 110 -3.87 -20.95 -5.70
C TYR A 110 -4.05 -22.41 -6.06
N LEU A 111 -5.25 -22.76 -6.53
CA LEU A 111 -5.55 -24.07 -7.04
C LEU A 111 -5.47 -24.06 -8.57
N SER A 112 -4.38 -24.59 -9.13
CA SER A 112 -4.12 -24.62 -10.57
C SER A 112 -5.23 -25.29 -11.40
N GLN A 113 -5.93 -26.25 -10.81
CA GLN A 113 -7.01 -27.02 -11.43
C GLN A 113 -8.28 -26.18 -11.67
N THR A 114 -8.54 -25.19 -10.81
CA THR A 114 -9.74 -24.35 -10.89
C THR A 114 -9.43 -22.91 -11.30
N GLY A 115 -8.18 -22.48 -11.22
CA GLY A 115 -7.78 -21.11 -11.43
C GLY A 115 -8.28 -20.14 -10.35
N ARG A 116 -8.58 -20.65 -9.15
CA ARG A 116 -9.15 -19.89 -8.04
C ARG A 116 -8.28 -20.00 -6.79
N VAL A 117 -8.65 -19.22 -5.79
CA VAL A 117 -8.04 -19.29 -4.47
C VAL A 117 -8.24 -20.70 -3.87
N ASP A 118 -7.16 -21.31 -3.38
CA ASP A 118 -7.22 -22.49 -2.53
C ASP A 118 -7.64 -22.09 -1.11
N PHE A 119 -8.94 -21.80 -0.99
CA PHE A 119 -9.50 -21.24 0.24
C PHE A 119 -9.41 -22.21 1.42
N ALA A 120 -9.43 -23.51 1.16
CA ALA A 120 -9.25 -24.53 2.20
C ALA A 120 -7.83 -24.47 2.79
N SER A 121 -6.80 -24.28 1.95
CA SER A 121 -5.42 -24.12 2.43
C SER A 121 -5.23 -22.80 3.19
N VAL A 122 -5.83 -21.69 2.73
CA VAL A 122 -5.82 -20.40 3.44
C VAL A 122 -6.38 -20.54 4.85
N LEU A 123 -7.59 -21.10 4.98
CA LEU A 123 -8.23 -21.27 6.30
C LEU A 123 -7.47 -22.25 7.18
N SER A 124 -6.94 -23.33 6.62
CA SER A 124 -6.10 -24.28 7.36
C SER A 124 -4.86 -23.59 7.92
N ALA A 125 -4.20 -22.74 7.13
CA ALA A 125 -3.03 -21.98 7.58
C ALA A 125 -3.38 -21.04 8.74
N ILE A 126 -4.46 -20.27 8.63
CA ILE A 126 -4.91 -19.35 9.69
C ILE A 126 -5.24 -20.11 10.98
N ARG A 127 -5.98 -21.22 10.89
CA ARG A 127 -6.47 -21.96 12.07
C ARG A 127 -5.42 -22.79 12.80
N THR A 128 -4.36 -23.21 12.11
CA THR A 128 -3.33 -24.10 12.68
C THR A 128 -2.04 -23.39 13.07
N THR A 129 -1.86 -22.16 12.60
CA THR A 129 -0.68 -21.33 12.89
C THR A 129 -0.75 -20.78 14.32
N PRO A 130 0.37 -20.72 15.07
CA PRO A 130 0.38 -20.14 16.42
C PRO A 130 -0.14 -18.70 16.45
N ARG A 131 -0.92 -18.37 17.48
CA ARG A 131 -1.38 -17.00 17.77
C ARG A 131 -0.21 -16.01 17.77
N GLY A 132 -0.44 -14.80 17.27
CA GLY A 132 0.60 -13.78 17.15
C GLY A 132 1.45 -13.90 15.88
N SER A 133 1.09 -14.78 14.94
CA SER A 133 1.79 -14.87 13.66
C SER A 133 1.35 -13.75 12.71
N THR A 134 2.23 -13.41 11.77
CA THR A 134 1.96 -12.38 10.75
C THR A 134 1.63 -13.06 9.43
N PHE A 135 0.61 -12.55 8.72
CA PHE A 135 0.25 -13.02 7.38
C PHE A 135 0.41 -11.88 6.37
N ILE A 136 1.24 -12.09 5.34
CA ILE A 136 1.27 -11.18 4.20
C ILE A 136 0.11 -11.52 3.26
N LEU A 137 -0.75 -10.54 3.02
CA LEU A 137 -1.94 -10.66 2.19
C LEU A 137 -1.89 -9.61 1.08
N GLN A 138 -2.06 -10.02 -0.17
CA GLN A 138 -2.22 -9.06 -1.27
C GLN A 138 -3.68 -8.62 -1.31
N GLY A 139 -3.94 -7.31 -1.23
CA GLY A 139 -5.31 -6.80 -1.09
C GLY A 139 -6.16 -7.00 -2.35
N CYS A 140 -5.55 -6.85 -3.52
CA CYS A 140 -6.17 -6.98 -4.83
C CYS A 140 -5.13 -7.35 -5.90
N CYS A 141 -5.60 -7.85 -7.04
CA CYS A 141 -4.78 -8.25 -8.18
C CYS A 141 -3.59 -9.11 -7.77
N HIS A 142 -3.86 -10.21 -7.05
CA HIS A 142 -2.85 -11.10 -6.49
C HIS A 142 -1.78 -11.46 -7.53
N ASN A 143 -0.51 -11.26 -7.19
CA ASN A 143 0.61 -11.51 -8.09
C ASN A 143 1.27 -12.85 -7.74
N PRO A 144 1.30 -13.85 -8.63
CA PRO A 144 1.09 -13.75 -10.09
C PRO A 144 -0.28 -14.26 -10.60
N THR A 145 -1.20 -14.62 -9.73
CA THR A 145 -2.34 -15.48 -10.09
C THR A 145 -3.60 -14.74 -10.51
N ALA A 146 -3.73 -13.45 -10.17
CA ALA A 146 -4.96 -12.67 -10.20
C ALA A 146 -6.15 -13.34 -9.47
N ALA A 147 -5.86 -14.30 -8.59
CA ALA A 147 -6.86 -15.01 -7.79
C ALA A 147 -7.07 -14.26 -6.48
N ASP A 148 -7.92 -13.25 -6.51
CA ASP A 148 -8.30 -12.46 -5.35
C ASP A 148 -9.38 -13.16 -4.52
N PHE A 149 -9.42 -12.85 -3.23
CA PHE A 149 -10.51 -13.28 -2.36
C PHE A 149 -11.82 -12.58 -2.76
N SER A 150 -12.94 -13.31 -2.78
CA SER A 150 -14.26 -12.67 -2.83
C SER A 150 -14.56 -11.93 -1.52
N ARG A 151 -15.60 -11.07 -1.50
CA ARG A 151 -16.02 -10.38 -0.27
C ARG A 151 -16.37 -11.35 0.84
N GLU A 152 -17.09 -12.42 0.53
CA GLU A 152 -17.45 -13.47 1.48
C GLU A 152 -16.22 -14.21 2.00
N GLN A 153 -15.21 -14.42 1.15
CA GLN A 153 -13.94 -15.01 1.56
C GLN A 153 -13.16 -14.06 2.47
N TRP A 154 -13.13 -12.76 2.16
CA TRP A 154 -12.54 -11.74 3.01
C TRP A 154 -13.22 -11.68 4.39
N ASP A 155 -14.55 -11.71 4.44
CA ASP A 155 -15.31 -11.72 5.69
C ASP A 155 -14.88 -12.85 6.62
N ILE A 156 -14.74 -14.05 6.05
CA ILE A 156 -14.29 -15.24 6.78
C ILE A 156 -12.80 -15.12 7.16
N VAL A 157 -11.93 -14.73 6.23
CA VAL A 157 -10.48 -14.61 6.49
C VAL A 157 -10.22 -13.63 7.62
N VAL A 158 -10.83 -12.45 7.59
CA VAL A 158 -10.62 -11.44 8.63
C VAL A 158 -11.17 -11.91 9.98
N ALA A 159 -12.37 -12.50 10.02
CA ALA A 159 -12.93 -13.05 11.25
C ALA A 159 -12.06 -14.18 11.85
N GLU A 160 -11.49 -15.04 11.01
CA GLU A 160 -10.59 -16.11 11.44
C GLU A 160 -9.25 -15.54 11.93
N MET A 161 -8.68 -14.54 11.25
CA MET A 161 -7.45 -13.87 11.70
C MET A 161 -7.63 -13.16 13.04
N GLU A 162 -8.75 -12.46 13.23
CA GLU A 162 -9.13 -11.80 14.47
C GLU A 162 -9.23 -12.81 15.63
N SER A 163 -10.02 -13.88 15.44
CA SER A 163 -10.24 -14.90 16.47
C SER A 163 -8.95 -15.64 16.86
N HIS A 164 -8.05 -15.88 15.89
CA HIS A 164 -6.75 -16.52 16.16
C HIS A 164 -5.67 -15.53 16.60
N GLY A 165 -5.95 -14.23 16.56
CA GLY A 165 -5.02 -13.17 16.97
C GLY A 165 -3.78 -13.10 16.11
N HIS A 166 -3.95 -13.13 14.79
CA HIS A 166 -2.87 -12.91 13.82
C HIS A 166 -2.79 -11.45 13.40
N LEU A 167 -1.61 -11.02 12.96
CA LEU A 167 -1.37 -9.68 12.42
C LEU A 167 -1.54 -9.70 10.89
N PRO A 168 -2.51 -8.96 10.33
CA PRO A 168 -2.58 -8.72 8.89
C PRO A 168 -1.46 -7.77 8.43
N PHE A 169 -0.74 -8.18 7.38
CA PHE A 169 0.26 -7.38 6.70
C PHE A 169 -0.11 -7.27 5.21
N PHE A 170 -0.72 -6.16 4.82
CA PHE A 170 -1.25 -5.98 3.47
C PHE A 170 -0.21 -5.46 2.50
N ASP A 171 -0.10 -6.08 1.33
CA ASP A 171 0.55 -5.55 0.12
C ASP A 171 -0.50 -5.02 -0.85
N ILE A 172 -0.54 -3.69 -0.99
CA ILE A 172 -1.47 -2.94 -1.82
C ILE A 172 -0.69 -2.36 -3.02
N ALA A 173 -0.21 -3.26 -3.87
CA ALA A 173 0.59 -2.90 -5.04
C ALA A 173 -0.24 -2.36 -6.22
N TYR A 174 -1.50 -2.77 -6.31
CA TYR A 174 -2.33 -2.62 -7.50
C TYR A 174 -3.69 -1.95 -7.24
N GLN A 175 -3.86 -1.25 -6.11
CA GLN A 175 -5.14 -0.64 -5.76
C GLN A 175 -5.73 0.17 -6.90
N GLY A 176 -6.97 -0.13 -7.20
CA GLY A 176 -7.74 0.43 -8.28
C GLY A 176 -7.71 -0.37 -9.59
N LEU A 177 -6.72 -1.23 -9.81
CA LEU A 177 -6.58 -1.98 -11.05
C LEU A 177 -7.45 -3.24 -11.09
N GLY A 178 -8.09 -3.61 -9.98
CA GLY A 178 -9.06 -4.69 -9.89
C GLY A 178 -10.48 -4.19 -10.17
N GLU A 179 -11.30 -4.18 -9.12
CA GLU A 179 -12.70 -3.73 -9.16
C GLU A 179 -12.78 -2.19 -9.13
N GLY A 180 -12.06 -1.55 -8.20
CA GLY A 180 -12.14 -0.10 -7.98
C GLY A 180 -11.21 0.39 -6.87
N VAL A 181 -11.18 1.71 -6.60
CA VAL A 181 -10.23 2.25 -5.59
C VAL A 181 -10.59 1.76 -4.19
N ASP A 182 -11.87 1.81 -3.85
CA ASP A 182 -12.39 1.43 -2.55
C ASP A 182 -12.64 -0.07 -2.44
N GLU A 183 -13.12 -0.69 -3.53
CA GLU A 183 -13.42 -2.12 -3.58
C GLU A 183 -12.14 -2.97 -3.42
N ASP A 184 -11.04 -2.54 -4.03
CA ASP A 184 -9.75 -3.26 -4.00
C ASP A 184 -9.12 -3.33 -2.60
N VAL A 185 -9.58 -2.50 -1.66
CA VAL A 185 -9.11 -2.47 -0.27
C VAL A 185 -10.16 -2.95 0.72
N TYR A 186 -11.16 -3.72 0.26
CA TYR A 186 -12.22 -4.28 1.10
C TYR A 186 -11.67 -4.99 2.36
N GLY A 187 -10.68 -5.89 2.20
CA GLY A 187 -10.08 -6.61 3.33
C GLY A 187 -9.39 -5.69 4.35
N VAL A 188 -8.75 -4.61 3.89
CA VAL A 188 -8.12 -3.60 4.76
C VAL A 188 -9.20 -2.84 5.54
N ARG A 189 -10.26 -2.38 4.86
CA ARG A 189 -11.38 -1.69 5.51
C ARG A 189 -12.05 -2.57 6.56
N LEU A 190 -12.28 -3.84 6.24
CA LEU A 190 -12.89 -4.79 7.16
C LEU A 190 -12.03 -5.02 8.42
N CYS A 191 -10.69 -5.09 8.28
CA CYS A 191 -9.78 -5.13 9.43
C CYS A 191 -9.88 -3.85 10.27
N ALA A 192 -9.93 -2.67 9.63
CA ALA A 192 -10.07 -1.38 10.31
C ALA A 192 -11.38 -1.28 11.08
N ASP A 193 -12.51 -1.66 10.47
CA ASP A 193 -13.84 -1.61 11.07
C ASP A 193 -13.95 -2.52 12.31
N LYS A 194 -13.15 -3.58 12.35
CA LYS A 194 -13.01 -4.49 13.51
C LYS A 194 -12.01 -3.99 14.56
N GLY A 195 -11.36 -2.85 14.34
CA GLY A 195 -10.34 -2.31 15.25
C GLY A 195 -9.08 -3.18 15.33
N MET A 196 -8.78 -3.94 14.27
CA MET A 196 -7.58 -4.78 14.24
C MET A 196 -6.33 -3.94 13.99
N GLU A 197 -5.29 -4.18 14.78
CA GLU A 197 -3.94 -3.74 14.42
C GLU A 197 -3.51 -4.40 13.11
N MET A 198 -2.86 -3.65 12.23
CA MET A 198 -2.39 -4.15 10.95
C MET A 198 -1.28 -3.29 10.35
N VAL A 199 -0.56 -3.85 9.40
CA VAL A 199 0.40 -3.15 8.56
C VAL A 199 -0.14 -3.09 7.14
N VAL A 200 -0.09 -1.93 6.49
CA VAL A 200 -0.55 -1.73 5.11
C VAL A 200 0.54 -1.06 4.29
N CYS A 201 1.01 -1.75 3.26
CA CYS A 201 2.05 -1.30 2.35
C CYS A 201 1.42 -0.86 1.03
N GLN A 202 1.46 0.43 0.72
CA GLN A 202 0.86 0.98 -0.50
C GLN A 202 1.94 1.40 -1.50
N SER A 203 1.71 1.10 -2.78
CA SER A 203 2.60 1.48 -3.89
C SER A 203 1.88 2.37 -4.89
N PHE A 204 2.48 3.51 -5.22
CA PHE A 204 2.00 4.39 -6.30
C PHE A 204 2.61 4.08 -7.67
N ALA A 205 3.42 3.03 -7.76
CA ALA A 205 4.15 2.69 -8.98
C ALA A 205 3.26 2.30 -10.17
N LYS A 206 2.10 1.66 -9.93
CA LYS A 206 1.25 1.11 -11.00
C LYS A 206 0.02 1.97 -11.26
N ASN A 207 -0.75 2.24 -10.22
CA ASN A 207 -1.99 3.03 -10.28
C ASN A 207 -1.75 4.51 -10.65
N PHE A 208 -0.68 5.15 -10.16
CA PHE A 208 -0.29 6.51 -10.58
C PHE A 208 0.76 6.51 -11.69
N GLY A 209 1.23 5.34 -12.15
CA GLY A 209 2.29 5.24 -13.16
C GLY A 209 3.66 5.76 -12.70
N LEU A 210 3.87 5.95 -11.40
CA LEU A 210 5.10 6.52 -10.82
C LEU A 210 6.15 5.44 -10.52
N TYR A 211 6.32 4.47 -11.42
CA TYR A 211 7.19 3.32 -11.19
C TYR A 211 8.66 3.73 -10.96
N GLY A 212 9.15 4.68 -11.77
CA GLY A 212 10.51 5.23 -11.68
C GLY A 212 10.72 6.24 -10.55
N GLU A 213 9.67 6.92 -10.11
CA GLU A 213 9.74 7.92 -9.02
C GLU A 213 9.78 7.29 -7.62
N ARG A 214 9.54 5.98 -7.55
CA ARG A 214 9.63 5.17 -6.31
C ARG A 214 8.76 5.70 -5.17
N CYS A 215 7.57 6.20 -5.47
CA CYS A 215 6.63 6.67 -4.45
C CYS A 215 5.82 5.51 -3.84
N GLY A 216 5.76 5.47 -2.50
CA GLY A 216 4.96 4.52 -1.71
C GLY A 216 4.72 5.02 -0.29
N ALA A 217 3.90 4.30 0.45
CA ALA A 217 3.60 4.58 1.84
C ALA A 217 3.52 3.28 2.66
N LEU A 218 3.89 3.38 3.93
CA LEU A 218 3.65 2.37 4.95
C LEU A 218 2.73 2.96 6.00
N HIS A 219 1.62 2.28 6.25
CA HIS A 219 0.66 2.61 7.30
C HIS A 219 0.67 1.49 8.33
N VAL A 220 0.75 1.85 9.61
CA VAL A 220 0.58 0.91 10.73
C VAL A 220 -0.59 1.38 11.55
N VAL A 221 -1.65 0.56 11.58
CA VAL A 221 -2.86 0.84 12.35
C VAL A 221 -2.66 0.32 13.76
N CYS A 222 -2.81 1.21 14.73
CA CYS A 222 -2.58 0.97 16.15
C CYS A 222 -3.89 1.12 16.93
N THR A 223 -3.81 0.83 18.22
CA THR A 223 -4.95 0.79 19.14
C THR A 223 -5.22 2.14 19.81
N SER A 224 -4.27 3.07 19.71
CA SER A 224 -4.34 4.41 20.29
C SER A 224 -3.32 5.35 19.63
N ASP A 225 -3.58 6.65 19.74
CA ASP A 225 -2.70 7.73 19.29
C ASP A 225 -1.29 7.65 19.89
N ASP A 226 -1.18 7.25 21.16
CA ASP A 226 0.10 7.14 21.87
C ASP A 226 0.96 5.99 21.32
N VAL A 227 0.35 4.83 21.06
CA VAL A 227 1.03 3.72 20.38
C VAL A 227 1.43 4.13 18.96
N ALA A 228 0.54 4.77 18.21
CA ALA A 228 0.82 5.23 16.85
C ALA A 228 1.99 6.22 16.81
N ALA A 229 2.11 7.12 17.79
CA ALA A 229 3.23 8.06 17.90
C ALA A 229 4.57 7.32 18.08
N ARG A 230 4.65 6.34 19.00
CA ARG A 230 5.87 5.54 19.22
C ARG A 230 6.25 4.70 18.01
N VAL A 231 5.26 4.12 17.33
CA VAL A 231 5.46 3.39 16.09
C VAL A 231 6.01 4.32 15.00
N LYS A 232 5.38 5.49 14.79
CA LYS A 232 5.84 6.49 13.80
C LYS A 232 7.29 6.90 14.06
N ASP A 233 7.69 7.06 15.32
CA ASP A 233 9.06 7.41 15.70
C ASP A 233 10.08 6.31 15.34
N GLN A 234 9.77 5.04 15.64
CA GLN A 234 10.59 3.90 15.24
C GLN A 234 10.72 3.79 13.70
N LEU A 235 9.61 3.96 12.98
CA LEU A 235 9.61 3.93 11.52
C LEU A 235 10.47 5.05 10.92
N ARG A 236 10.41 6.26 11.49
CA ARG A 236 11.30 7.36 11.10
C ARG A 236 12.77 7.02 11.33
N CYS A 237 13.10 6.41 12.46
CA CYS A 237 14.47 5.96 12.73
C CYS A 237 14.97 4.97 11.67
N LEU A 238 14.17 3.95 11.32
CA LEU A 238 14.51 3.00 10.26
C LEU A 238 14.76 3.69 8.92
N ILE A 239 13.85 4.59 8.52
CA ILE A 239 14.00 5.39 7.29
C ILE A 239 15.30 6.20 7.31
N ARG A 240 15.60 6.87 8.44
CA ARG A 240 16.80 7.68 8.59
C ARG A 240 18.07 6.84 8.44
N TRP A 241 18.11 5.65 9.01
CA TRP A 241 19.27 4.77 8.96
C TRP A 241 19.46 4.08 7.60
N GLU A 242 18.39 3.79 6.88
CA GLU A 242 18.47 3.09 5.60
C GLU A 242 18.72 4.03 4.42
N PHE A 243 17.99 5.15 4.33
CA PHE A 243 18.04 6.01 3.16
C PHE A 243 17.82 7.50 3.45
N SER A 244 17.92 7.92 4.72
CA SER A 244 17.75 9.30 5.20
C SER A 244 16.35 9.89 5.04
N SER A 245 15.80 9.94 3.82
CA SER A 245 14.51 10.56 3.51
C SER A 245 13.97 10.04 2.18
N SER A 246 12.64 9.87 2.09
CA SER A 246 11.98 9.42 0.86
C SER A 246 11.99 10.50 -0.24
N PRO A 247 11.99 10.11 -1.54
CA PRO A 247 11.98 11.07 -2.66
C PRO A 247 10.72 11.96 -2.69
N ALA A 248 10.88 13.28 -2.73
CA ALA A 248 9.75 14.19 -2.61
C ALA A 248 8.88 14.31 -3.88
N TYR A 249 9.47 14.21 -5.06
CA TYR A 249 8.79 14.53 -6.33
C TYR A 249 7.56 13.66 -6.58
N GLY A 250 7.72 12.32 -6.52
CA GLY A 250 6.61 11.40 -6.72
C GLY A 250 5.47 11.60 -5.72
N ALA A 251 5.78 11.88 -4.45
CA ALA A 251 4.77 12.13 -3.43
C ALA A 251 3.97 13.41 -3.69
N ARG A 252 4.59 14.46 -4.22
CA ARG A 252 3.87 15.69 -4.60
C ARG A 252 2.95 15.47 -5.80
N LEU A 253 3.35 14.65 -6.76
CA LEU A 253 2.46 14.30 -7.88
C LEU A 253 1.23 13.54 -7.38
N VAL A 254 1.42 12.57 -6.48
CA VAL A 254 0.31 11.87 -5.84
C VAL A 254 -0.58 12.85 -5.07
N ASN A 255 0.01 13.73 -4.26
CA ASN A 255 -0.74 14.73 -3.50
C ASN A 255 -1.52 15.68 -4.40
N LEU A 256 -0.93 16.15 -5.50
CA LEU A 256 -1.58 17.03 -6.47
C LEU A 256 -2.82 16.36 -7.08
N VAL A 257 -2.71 15.08 -7.45
CA VAL A 257 -3.84 14.33 -8.02
C VAL A 257 -4.92 14.06 -6.96
N LEU A 258 -4.55 13.63 -5.75
CA LEU A 258 -5.51 13.30 -4.70
C LEU A 258 -6.16 14.51 -4.03
N SER A 259 -5.53 15.69 -4.09
CA SER A 259 -6.09 16.93 -3.51
C SER A 259 -7.03 17.66 -4.46
N ASP A 260 -7.06 17.27 -5.74
CA ASP A 260 -7.96 17.84 -6.74
C ASP A 260 -8.93 16.75 -7.20
N ALA A 261 -10.17 16.80 -6.71
CA ALA A 261 -11.22 15.85 -7.09
C ALA A 261 -11.41 15.73 -8.61
N ARG A 262 -11.15 16.82 -9.36
CA ARG A 262 -11.18 16.79 -10.83
C ARG A 262 -9.97 16.07 -11.41
N ALA A 263 -8.80 16.21 -10.83
CA ALA A 263 -7.60 15.48 -11.26
C ALA A 263 -7.72 13.99 -10.94
N GLU A 264 -8.28 13.63 -9.78
CA GLU A 264 -8.58 12.24 -9.42
C GLU A 264 -9.53 11.59 -10.43
N GLU A 265 -10.62 12.28 -10.80
CA GLU A 265 -11.55 11.82 -11.84
C GLU A 265 -10.85 11.68 -13.21
N GLN A 266 -9.96 12.62 -13.57
CA GLN A 266 -9.21 12.60 -14.84
C GLN A 266 -8.12 11.53 -14.92
N CYS A 267 -7.60 11.05 -13.79
CA CYS A 267 -6.68 9.91 -13.79
C CYS A 267 -7.35 8.58 -14.18
N LEU A 268 -8.68 8.57 -14.28
CA LEU A 268 -9.45 7.47 -14.85
C LEU A 268 -9.81 7.84 -16.29
N LEU A 269 -9.34 7.08 -17.29
CA LEU A 269 -9.98 7.17 -18.60
C LEU A 269 -11.42 6.65 -18.42
N PRO A 270 -12.46 7.41 -18.80
CA PRO A 270 -13.86 7.01 -18.63
C PRO A 270 -14.27 5.96 -19.69
N LEU A 271 -13.41 4.99 -19.94
CA LEU A 271 -13.65 3.93 -20.90
C LEU A 271 -14.53 2.87 -20.27
N SER A 272 -15.62 2.53 -20.96
CA SER A 272 -16.44 1.38 -20.59
C SER A 272 -15.70 0.06 -20.86
N LYS A 273 -16.18 -1.03 -20.25
CA LYS A 273 -15.71 -2.39 -20.54
C LYS A 273 -15.73 -2.71 -22.04
N THR A 274 -16.77 -2.29 -22.74
CA THR A 274 -16.92 -2.48 -24.19
C THR A 274 -15.87 -1.69 -24.96
N GLN A 275 -15.60 -0.45 -24.54
CA GLN A 275 -14.54 0.38 -25.12
C GLN A 275 -13.14 -0.22 -24.88
N CYS A 276 -12.84 -0.73 -23.68
CA CYS A 276 -11.59 -1.44 -23.41
C CYS A 276 -11.41 -2.70 -24.29
N GLN A 277 -12.48 -3.47 -24.46
CA GLN A 277 -12.48 -4.66 -25.33
C GLN A 277 -12.22 -4.26 -26.79
N GLU A 278 -12.80 -3.14 -27.24
CA GLU A 278 -12.63 -2.62 -28.59
C GLU A 278 -11.20 -2.11 -28.82
N LEU A 279 -10.61 -1.42 -27.84
CA LEU A 279 -9.19 -1.04 -27.84
C LEU A 279 -8.27 -2.25 -28.05
N GLN A 280 -8.57 -3.35 -27.34
CA GLN A 280 -7.82 -4.59 -27.48
C GLN A 280 -8.01 -5.23 -28.86
N ASN A 281 -9.26 -5.33 -29.33
CA ASN A 281 -9.60 -6.04 -30.56
C ASN A 281 -9.11 -5.30 -31.81
N LYS A 282 -9.33 -3.98 -31.89
CA LYS A 282 -8.99 -3.15 -33.05
C LYS A 282 -7.57 -2.61 -33.03
N PHE A 283 -7.10 -2.19 -31.86
CA PHE A 283 -5.84 -1.44 -31.74
C PHE A 283 -4.72 -2.23 -31.04
N ARG A 284 -5.00 -3.44 -30.54
CA ARG A 284 -4.06 -4.24 -29.76
C ARG A 284 -3.53 -3.51 -28.52
N ILE A 285 -4.37 -2.63 -27.95
CA ILE A 285 -4.09 -1.91 -26.71
C ILE A 285 -4.86 -2.59 -25.58
N TYR A 286 -4.14 -3.07 -24.58
CA TYR A 286 -4.70 -3.82 -23.47
C TYR A 286 -4.80 -2.90 -22.25
N ALA A 287 -6.01 -2.75 -21.73
CA ALA A 287 -6.33 -1.97 -20.54
C ALA A 287 -7.22 -2.82 -19.61
N VAL A 288 -7.32 -2.44 -18.33
CA VAL A 288 -8.26 -3.12 -17.43
C VAL A 288 -9.71 -2.74 -17.81
N PRO A 289 -10.69 -3.65 -17.62
CA PRO A 289 -12.08 -3.41 -18.05
C PRO A 289 -12.75 -2.17 -17.47
N ASN A 290 -12.25 -1.62 -16.37
CA ASN A 290 -12.76 -0.40 -15.73
C ASN A 290 -12.16 0.91 -16.31
N GLY A 291 -11.40 0.81 -17.41
CA GLY A 291 -10.84 1.95 -18.14
C GLY A 291 -9.47 2.41 -17.66
N ARG A 292 -8.95 1.87 -16.55
CA ARG A 292 -7.62 2.27 -16.08
C ARG A 292 -6.51 1.74 -16.98
N ILE A 293 -5.45 2.53 -17.07
CA ILE A 293 -4.23 2.23 -17.80
C ILE A 293 -3.02 2.52 -16.91
N THR A 294 -1.91 1.86 -17.18
CA THR A 294 -0.63 2.27 -16.59
C THR A 294 0.11 3.20 -17.55
N MET A 295 0.50 4.38 -17.06
CA MET A 295 1.31 5.32 -17.84
C MET A 295 2.68 4.75 -18.19
N SER A 296 3.19 3.78 -17.42
CA SER A 296 4.46 3.10 -17.70
C SER A 296 4.47 2.28 -19.00
N GLY A 297 3.29 1.94 -19.55
CA GLY A 297 3.17 1.30 -20.86
C GLY A 297 3.25 2.28 -22.03
N LEU A 298 3.18 3.59 -21.75
CA LEU A 298 3.28 4.65 -22.75
C LEU A 298 4.72 5.13 -22.90
N SER A 299 5.07 5.52 -24.11
CA SER A 299 6.37 6.06 -24.51
C SER A 299 6.17 7.11 -25.60
N GLN A 300 7.19 7.93 -25.85
CA GLN A 300 7.14 8.90 -26.93
C GLN A 300 6.82 8.27 -28.30
N GLY A 301 7.22 7.01 -28.52
CA GLY A 301 6.98 6.30 -29.78
C GLY A 301 5.57 5.73 -29.94
N ASN A 302 4.80 5.55 -28.87
CA ASN A 302 3.46 4.95 -28.92
C ASN A 302 2.34 5.85 -28.40
N ILE A 303 2.65 6.95 -27.70
CA ILE A 303 1.65 7.82 -27.06
C ILE A 303 0.64 8.38 -28.07
N ASP A 304 1.10 8.80 -29.24
CA ASP A 304 0.24 9.32 -30.31
C ASP A 304 -0.69 8.23 -30.87
N TYR A 305 -0.20 7.00 -30.96
CA TYR A 305 -1.02 5.86 -31.39
C TYR A 305 -2.06 5.50 -30.33
N ALA A 306 -1.67 5.46 -29.06
CA ALA A 306 -2.56 5.21 -27.95
C ALA A 306 -3.66 6.28 -27.86
N ALA A 307 -3.29 7.56 -27.95
CA ALA A 307 -4.24 8.67 -27.94
C ALA A 307 -5.24 8.58 -29.10
N ARG A 308 -4.79 8.31 -30.33
CA ARG A 308 -5.68 8.12 -31.49
C ARG A 308 -6.60 6.91 -31.35
N ALA A 309 -6.11 5.82 -30.80
CA ALA A 309 -6.90 4.61 -30.55
C ALA A 309 -7.99 4.86 -29.50
N ILE A 310 -7.63 5.53 -28.39
CA ILE A 310 -8.57 5.94 -27.34
C ILE A 310 -9.64 6.87 -27.93
N ASP A 311 -9.25 7.90 -28.68
CA ASP A 311 -10.18 8.82 -29.34
C ASP A 311 -11.13 8.08 -30.31
N ALA A 312 -10.60 7.17 -31.13
CA ALA A 312 -11.41 6.39 -32.07
C ALA A 312 -12.44 5.49 -31.37
N VAL A 313 -12.09 4.88 -30.25
CA VAL A 313 -13.01 4.05 -29.46
C VAL A 313 -14.04 4.92 -28.73
N VAL A 314 -13.64 6.04 -28.13
CA VAL A 314 -14.56 6.98 -27.48
C VAL A 314 -15.59 7.52 -28.47
N ARG A 315 -15.17 7.85 -29.70
CA ARG A 315 -16.05 8.38 -30.76
C ARG A 315 -16.87 7.32 -31.50
N SER A 316 -16.68 6.03 -31.21
CA SER A 316 -17.35 4.93 -31.92
C SER A 316 -18.85 4.81 -31.61
N GLY A 317 -19.34 5.53 -30.58
CA GLY A 317 -20.74 5.45 -30.12
C GLY A 317 -21.04 4.24 -29.23
N LEU A 318 -20.03 3.44 -28.88
CA LEU A 318 -20.15 2.43 -27.82
C LEU A 318 -20.47 3.11 -26.48
N GLU A 319 -21.33 2.49 -25.68
CA GLU A 319 -21.77 3.03 -24.37
C GLU A 319 -20.57 3.50 -23.54
N ALA A 320 -20.63 4.75 -23.06
CA ALA A 320 -19.66 5.29 -22.12
C ALA A 320 -19.88 4.66 -20.73
N ARG A 321 -18.85 4.72 -19.88
CA ARG A 321 -18.96 4.28 -18.49
C ARG A 321 -20.02 5.14 -17.77
N GLU A 322 -20.96 4.53 -17.05
CA GLU A 322 -21.84 5.29 -16.15
C GLU A 322 -20.98 5.91 -15.03
N PRO A 323 -21.21 7.19 -14.65
CA PRO A 323 -20.49 7.81 -13.56
C PRO A 323 -20.70 7.00 -12.28
N THR A 324 -19.60 6.56 -11.66
CA THR A 324 -19.62 6.07 -10.29
C THR A 324 -19.83 7.28 -9.40
N GLY A 325 -21.04 7.42 -8.85
CA GLY A 325 -21.42 8.52 -7.96
C GLY A 325 -20.72 8.48 -6.61
#